data_AF-A0A2A3YCI8-F1
#
_entry.id   AF-A0A2A3YCI8-F1
#
_cell.length_a   1.000
_cell.length_b   1.000
_cell.length_c   1.000
_cell.angle_alpha   90.00
_cell.angle_beta   90.00
_cell.angle_gamma   90.00
#
_symmetry.space_group_name_H-M   'P 1'
#
loop_
_entity.id
_entity.type
_entity.pdbx_description
1 polymer ?
#
loop_
_entity_poly.entity_id
_entity_poly.type
_entity_poly.pdbx_seq_one_letter_code
_entity_poly.pdbx_strand_id
1 'polypeptide(L)'
;MSLERVPRQGRTARELAEKTGLSERTIRAWTAEPREVYLQRAAQRHERIKELRAAGLSMRAISKEVGIAVSAVHYALQKDQAA
;
A
#
# COMPACT_ATOMS: atom_id res chain seq x y z
N MET A 1 -7.52 3.10 25.47
CA MET A 1 -7.29 4.05 24.36
C MET A 1 -7.66 3.32 23.08
N SER A 2 -8.61 3.83 22.30
CA SER A 2 -9.04 3.21 21.04
C SER A 2 -7.85 3.07 20.08
N LEU A 3 -7.70 1.90 19.49
CA LEU A 3 -6.65 1.57 18.51
C LEU A 3 -6.98 2.10 17.10
N GLU A 4 -8.11 2.77 16.94
CA GLU A 4 -8.59 3.29 15.67
C GLU A 4 -7.67 4.39 15.16
N ARG A 5 -7.03 4.11 14.02
CA ARG A 5 -6.15 5.06 13.33
C ARG A 5 -7.02 6.13 12.68
N VAL A 6 -6.67 7.40 12.88
CA VAL A 6 -7.41 8.53 12.32
C VAL A 6 -6.75 8.93 11.00
N PRO A 7 -7.46 8.94 9.85
CA PRO A 7 -6.87 9.37 8.59
C PRO A 7 -6.56 10.87 8.60
N ARG A 8 -5.48 11.29 7.92
CA ARG A 8 -5.09 12.72 7.84
C ARG A 8 -6.01 13.57 6.96
N GLN A 9 -6.89 12.96 6.17
CA GLN A 9 -7.85 13.64 5.28
C GLN A 9 -7.19 14.75 4.41
N GLY A 10 -5.99 14.47 3.88
CA GLY A 10 -5.24 15.42 3.04
C GLY A 10 -4.35 16.42 3.77
N ARG A 11 -4.42 16.50 5.11
CA ARG A 11 -3.56 17.39 5.90
C ARG A 11 -2.16 16.82 6.12
N THR A 12 -1.18 17.71 6.26
CA THR A 12 0.19 17.28 6.60
C THR A 12 0.31 16.89 8.07
N ALA A 13 1.34 16.12 8.43
CA ALA A 13 1.58 15.78 9.83
C ALA A 13 1.90 17.03 10.67
N ARG A 14 2.55 18.02 10.05
CA ARG A 14 2.90 19.30 10.66
C ARG A 14 1.67 20.15 10.98
N GLU A 15 0.76 20.32 10.03
CA GLU A 15 -0.50 21.07 10.24
C GLU A 15 -1.33 20.47 11.39
N LEU A 16 -1.38 19.14 11.46
CA LEU A 16 -2.08 18.45 12.53
C LEU A 16 -1.37 18.59 13.87
N ALA A 17 -0.04 18.57 13.89
CA ALA A 17 0.75 18.83 15.09
C ALA A 17 0.49 20.25 15.63
N GLU A 18 0.53 21.27 14.76
CA GLU A 18 0.23 22.66 15.11
C GLU A 18 -1.20 22.82 15.64
N LYS A 19 -2.19 22.13 15.04
CA LYS A 19 -3.59 22.20 15.46
C LYS A 19 -3.88 21.46 16.78
N THR A 20 -3.20 20.35 17.04
CA THR A 20 -3.49 19.46 18.19
C THR A 20 -2.54 19.66 19.37
N GLY A 21 -1.42 20.35 19.16
CA GLY A 21 -0.34 20.46 20.15
C GLY A 21 0.47 19.17 20.33
N LEU A 22 0.22 18.12 19.54
CA LEU A 22 0.95 16.86 19.60
C LEU A 22 2.18 16.89 18.70
N SER A 23 3.18 16.05 19.02
CA SER A 23 4.35 15.88 18.14
C SER A 23 3.97 15.26 16.79
N GLU A 24 4.68 15.63 15.73
CA GLU A 24 4.52 14.99 14.41
C GLU A 24 4.75 13.47 14.44
N ARG A 25 5.58 12.98 15.37
CA ARG A 25 5.80 11.54 15.59
C ARG A 25 4.49 10.87 16.04
N THR A 26 3.79 11.46 17.00
CA THR A 26 2.50 10.96 17.50
C THR A 26 1.45 10.98 16.39
N ILE A 27 1.36 12.08 15.64
CA ILE A 27 0.44 12.20 14.51
C ILE A 27 0.71 11.12 13.46
N ARG A 28 1.97 10.88 13.08
CA ARG A 28 2.33 9.80 12.15
C ARG A 28 1.94 8.43 12.68
N ALA A 29 2.20 8.14 13.95
CA ALA A 29 1.83 6.86 14.55
C ALA A 29 0.31 6.64 14.55
N TRP A 30 -0.48 7.68 14.82
CA TRP A 30 -1.94 7.62 14.84
C TRP A 30 -2.56 7.53 13.45
N THR A 31 -1.89 8.06 12.44
CA THR A 31 -2.45 8.20 11.08
C THR A 31 -1.89 7.21 10.08
N ALA A 32 -0.79 6.54 10.41
CA ALA A 32 -0.21 5.51 9.56
C ALA A 32 -1.14 4.31 9.44
N GLU A 33 -1.19 3.75 8.24
CA GLU A 33 -1.85 2.47 7.99
C GLU A 33 -1.20 1.37 8.85
N PRO A 34 -2.00 0.49 9.49
CA PRO A 34 -1.46 -0.67 10.19
C PRO A 34 -0.58 -1.52 9.26
N ARG A 35 0.56 -1.99 9.78
CA ARG A 35 1.52 -2.78 8.98
C ARG A 35 0.86 -4.00 8.35
N GLU A 36 -0.01 -4.69 9.08
CA GLU A 36 -0.73 -5.88 8.60
C GLU A 36 -1.63 -5.55 7.40
N VAL A 37 -2.39 -4.44 7.47
CA VAL A 37 -3.26 -3.99 6.37
C VAL A 37 -2.44 -3.63 5.13
N TYR A 38 -1.31 -2.94 5.30
CA TYR A 38 -0.40 -2.64 4.21
C TYR A 38 0.12 -3.91 3.53
N LEU A 39 0.56 -4.90 4.33
CA LEU A 39 1.07 -6.18 3.83
C LEU A 39 -0.03 -7.00 3.13
N GLN A 40 -1.24 -7.05 3.69
CA GLN A 40 -2.38 -7.71 3.07
C GLN A 40 -2.72 -7.08 1.72
N ARG A 41 -2.76 -5.75 1.62
CA ARG A 41 -2.99 -5.07 0.33
C ARG A 41 -1.89 -5.40 -0.68
N ALA A 42 -0.64 -5.50 -0.22
CA ALA A 42 0.47 -5.90 -1.09
C ALA A 42 0.32 -7.35 -1.59
N ALA A 43 -0.07 -8.28 -0.71
CA ALA A 43 -0.33 -9.67 -1.06
C ALA A 43 -1.50 -9.80 -2.06
N GLN A 44 -2.63 -9.14 -1.80
CA GLN A 44 -3.78 -9.10 -2.70
C GLN A 44 -3.42 -8.57 -4.10
N ARG A 45 -2.58 -7.54 -4.18
CA ARG A 45 -2.07 -7.05 -5.48
C ARG A 45 -1.25 -8.11 -6.19
N HIS A 46 -0.39 -8.84 -5.49
CA HIS A 46 0.41 -9.89 -6.09
C HIS A 46 -0.47 -11.04 -6.60
N GLU A 47 -1.46 -11.47 -5.82
CA GLU A 47 -2.45 -12.47 -6.25
C GLU A 47 -3.16 -12.04 -7.53
N ARG A 48 -3.65 -10.79 -7.57
CA ARG A 48 -4.29 -10.25 -8.78
C ARG A 48 -3.37 -10.26 -10.00
N ILE A 49 -2.09 -9.92 -9.82
CA ILE A 49 -1.09 -9.98 -10.90
C ILE A 49 -0.92 -11.42 -11.42
N LYS A 50 -0.93 -12.42 -10.53
CA LYS A 50 -0.85 -13.83 -10.92
C LYS A 50 -2.07 -14.27 -11.70
N GLU A 51 -3.27 -13.95 -11.22
CA GLU A 51 -4.53 -14.27 -11.91
C GLU A 51 -4.52 -13.74 -13.34
N LEU A 52 -4.13 -12.46 -13.49
CA LEU A 52 -4.05 -11.84 -14.81
C LEU A 52 -2.96 -12.48 -15.68
N ARG A 53 -1.85 -12.91 -15.08
CA ARG A 53 -0.79 -13.62 -15.81
C ARG A 53 -1.23 -15.02 -16.24
N ALA A 54 -1.95 -15.74 -15.38
CA ALA A 54 -2.52 -17.05 -15.67
C ALA A 54 -3.61 -16.97 -16.77
N ALA A 55 -4.36 -15.87 -16.80
CA ALA A 55 -5.29 -15.53 -17.87
C ALA A 55 -4.60 -15.14 -19.21
N GLY A 56 -3.26 -15.14 -19.26
CA GLY A 56 -2.49 -14.91 -20.48
C GLY A 56 -2.24 -13.44 -20.83
N LEU A 57 -2.54 -12.50 -19.92
CA LEU A 57 -2.26 -11.08 -20.19
C LEU A 57 -0.74 -10.82 -20.24
N SER A 58 -0.34 -9.95 -21.17
CA SER A 58 1.03 -9.46 -21.22
C SER A 58 1.34 -8.56 -20.01
N MET A 59 2.62 -8.49 -19.63
CA MET A 59 3.06 -7.67 -18.48
C MET A 59 2.69 -6.19 -18.61
N ARG A 60 2.68 -5.67 -19.85
CA ARG A 60 2.25 -4.30 -20.14
C ARG A 60 0.75 -4.11 -19.93
N ALA A 61 -0.07 -5.11 -20.27
CA ALA A 61 -1.50 -5.07 -20.02
C ALA A 61 -1.80 -5.13 -18.52
N ILE A 62 -1.12 -6.02 -17.78
CA ILE A 62 -1.24 -6.12 -16.31
C ILE A 62 -0.84 -4.82 -15.63
N SER A 63 0.25 -4.19 -16.07
CA SER A 63 0.69 -2.90 -15.56
C SER A 63 -0.37 -1.80 -15.71
N LYS A 64 -1.05 -1.75 -16.87
CA LYS A 64 -2.14 -0.80 -17.13
C LYS A 64 -3.38 -1.09 -16.27
N GLU A 65 -3.75 -2.37 -16.16
CA GLU A 65 -4.92 -2.82 -15.39
C GLU A 65 -4.77 -2.54 -13.89
N VAL A 66 -3.60 -2.86 -13.33
CA VAL A 66 -3.32 -2.71 -11.89
C VAL A 66 -2.84 -1.28 -11.56
N GLY A 67 -2.46 -0.48 -12.56
CA GLY A 67 -1.99 0.89 -12.40
C GLY A 67 -0.61 1.01 -11.76
N ILE A 68 0.25 0.00 -11.94
CA ILE A 68 1.62 -0.04 -11.38
C ILE A 68 2.66 -0.12 -12.49
N ALA A 69 3.90 0.23 -12.18
CA ALA A 69 5.01 0.09 -13.12
C ALA A 69 5.24 -1.38 -13.53
N VAL A 70 5.66 -1.59 -14.78
CA VAL A 70 5.99 -2.93 -15.31
C VAL A 70 7.06 -3.63 -14.44
N SER A 71 8.05 -2.89 -13.94
CA SER A 71 9.07 -3.43 -13.02
C SER A 71 8.47 -4.00 -11.72
N ALA A 72 7.41 -3.38 -11.19
CA ALA A 72 6.70 -3.89 -10.02
C ALA A 72 5.92 -5.18 -10.34
N VAL A 73 5.41 -5.33 -11.56
CA VAL A 73 4.80 -6.59 -12.04
C VAL A 73 5.84 -7.71 -12.09
N HIS A 74 7.04 -7.44 -12.64
CA HIS A 74 8.14 -8.40 -12.65
C HIS A 74 8.55 -8.82 -11.22
N TYR A 75 8.72 -7.85 -10.32
CA TYR A 75 9.06 -8.12 -8.92
C TYR A 75 8.00 -8.97 -8.23
N ALA A 76 6.71 -8.66 -8.42
CA ALA A 76 5.61 -9.42 -7.81
C ALA A 76 5.62 -10.90 -8.22
N LEU A 77 5.90 -11.17 -9.50
CA LEU A 77 5.99 -12.54 -10.03
C LEU A 77 7.25 -13.27 -9.54
N GLN A 78 8.39 -12.59 -9.47
CA GLN A 78 9.65 -13.19 -9.00
C GLN A 78 9.62 -13.49 -7.50
N LYS A 79 9.11 -12.56 -6.70
CA LYS A 79 9.01 -12.70 -5.25
C LYS A 79 8.16 -13.91 -4.85
N ASP A 80 7.15 -14.20 -5.65
CA ASP A 80 6.28 -15.34 -5.42
C ASP A 80 6.93 -16.68 -5.75
N GLN A 81 7.76 -16.74 -6.79
CA GLN A 81 8.54 -17.95 -7.11
C GLN A 81 9.59 -18.29 -6.05
N ALA A 82 9.93 -17.33 -5.19
CA ALA A 82 10.89 -17.49 -4.10
C ALA A 82 10.25 -17.82 -2.75
N ALA A 83 8.92 -17.96 -2.69
CA ALA A 83 8.14 -18.34 -1.51
C ALA A 83 7.71 -19.81 -1.60
#